data_AF-A0A7C2N1Q2-F1
#
_entry.id   AF-A0A7C2N1Q2-F1
#
_cell.length_a   1.000
_cell.length_b   1.000
_cell.length_c   1.000
_cell.angle_alpha   90.00
_cell.angle_beta   90.00
_cell.angle_gamma   90.00
#
_symmetry.space_group_name_H-M   'P 1'
#
loop_
_entity.id
_entity.type
_entity.pdbx_description
1 polymer ?
#
loop_
_entity_poly.entity_id
_entity_poly.type
_entity_poly.pdbx_seq_one_letter_code
_entity_poly.pdbx_strand_id
1 'polypeptide(L)'
;MVILGRDIEMGDRISESGIIEDRELAQYYNLMAKRYMGFPCQRVLKRVLATGIEKGSALDIGTGPGIFPIFISKAIPGIQFKGIDLSPIMVELAMRN
;
A
#
# COMPACT_ATOMS: atom_id res chain seq x y z
N MET A 1 22.28 -15.33 -2.49
CA MET A 1 22.60 -14.03 -1.86
C MET A 1 22.01 -14.05 -0.46
N VAL A 2 22.84 -14.35 0.53
CA VAL A 2 22.44 -14.40 1.95
C VAL A 2 22.55 -12.98 2.46
N ILE A 3 21.43 -12.37 2.85
CA ILE A 3 21.49 -11.11 3.60
C ILE A 3 22.01 -11.49 4.99
N LEU A 4 23.27 -11.18 5.27
CA LEU A 4 23.85 -11.20 6.61
C LEU A 4 23.12 -10.13 7.43
N GLY A 5 21.97 -10.52 8.00
CA GLY A 5 21.28 -9.71 8.99
C GLY A 5 22.14 -9.65 10.23
N ARG A 6 22.63 -8.46 10.58
CA ARG A 6 22.90 -8.19 11.99
C ARG A 6 21.57 -8.35 12.70
N ASP A 7 21.54 -9.16 13.75
CA ASP A 7 20.42 -9.21 14.69
C ASP A 7 20.23 -7.81 15.26
N ILE A 8 19.31 -7.04 14.67
CA ILE A 8 18.78 -5.85 15.31
C ILE A 8 17.97 -6.41 16.48
N GLU A 9 18.50 -6.29 17.70
CA GLU A 9 17.75 -6.66 18.91
C GLU A 9 16.36 -6.03 18.81
N MET A 10 15.31 -6.87 18.79
CA MET A 10 13.92 -6.41 18.67
C MET A 10 13.47 -5.55 19.86
N GLY A 11 14.28 -5.46 20.92
CA GLY A 11 13.96 -4.81 22.20
C GLY A 11 13.63 -3.33 22.11
N ASP A 12 14.10 -2.62 21.08
CA ASP A 12 13.91 -1.16 20.93
C ASP A 12 12.87 -0.77 19.88
N ARG A 13 12.09 -1.72 19.34
CA ARG A 13 11.03 -1.41 18.36
C ARG A 13 9.79 -0.86 19.06
N ILE A 14 9.42 0.37 18.73
CA ILE A 14 8.17 1.00 19.18
C ILE A 14 7.04 0.50 18.26
N SER A 15 5.99 -0.08 18.85
CA SER A 15 4.78 -0.47 18.10
C SER A 15 4.05 0.76 17.59
N GLU A 16 3.54 0.68 16.36
CA GLU A 16 2.60 1.67 15.84
C GLU A 16 1.35 1.66 16.73
N SER A 17 1.01 2.80 17.34
CA SER A 17 -0.15 2.92 18.22
C SER A 17 -1.46 3.24 17.48
N GLY A 18 -1.35 3.70 16.22
CA GLY A 18 -2.48 4.16 15.40
C GLY A 18 -3.04 3.11 14.43
N ILE A 19 -2.86 1.81 14.70
CA ILE A 19 -3.36 0.76 13.80
C ILE A 19 -4.89 0.81 13.77
N ILE A 20 -5.48 0.89 12.57
CA ILE A 20 -6.93 0.90 12.41
C ILE A 20 -7.45 -0.53 12.58
N GLU A 21 -7.89 -0.87 13.79
CA GLU A 21 -8.49 -2.17 14.12
C GLU A 21 -10.02 -2.13 14.18
N ASP A 22 -10.61 -0.94 14.16
CA ASP A 22 -12.06 -0.79 14.11
C ASP A 22 -12.60 -0.97 12.68
N ARG A 23 -13.58 -1.86 12.52
CA ARG A 23 -14.11 -2.23 11.20
C ARG A 23 -14.95 -1.13 10.58
N GLU A 24 -15.72 -0.38 11.37
CA GLU A 24 -16.56 0.71 10.85
C GLU A 24 -15.69 1.85 10.32
N LEU A 25 -14.68 2.23 11.10
CA LEU A 25 -13.67 3.20 10.69
C LEU A 25 -12.93 2.74 9.44
N ALA A 26 -12.48 1.48 9.39
CA ALA A 26 -11.81 0.95 8.20
C ALA A 26 -12.69 0.99 6.94
N GLN A 27 -13.98 0.67 7.07
CA GLN A 27 -14.93 0.79 5.96
C GLN A 27 -15.15 2.23 5.52
N TYR A 28 -15.25 3.16 6.48
CA TYR A 28 -15.33 4.58 6.19
C TYR A 28 -14.08 5.06 5.42
N TYR A 29 -12.88 4.69 5.87
CA TYR A 29 -11.63 4.97 5.16
C TYR A 29 -11.60 4.37 3.75
N ASN A 30 -12.04 3.14 3.57
CA ASN A 30 -12.15 2.52 2.24
C ASN A 30 -13.08 3.31 1.31
N LEU A 31 -14.25 3.74 1.80
CA LEU A 31 -15.19 4.55 1.04
C LEU A 31 -14.59 5.90 0.66
N MET A 32 -13.95 6.59 1.61
CA MET A 32 -13.30 7.87 1.36
C MET A 32 -12.13 7.72 0.38
N ALA A 33 -11.32 6.67 0.52
CA ALA A 33 -10.22 6.39 -0.40
C ALA A 33 -10.74 6.18 -1.83
N LYS A 34 -11.78 5.37 -2.04
CA LYS A 34 -12.42 5.20 -3.36
C LYS A 34 -12.94 6.51 -3.94
N ARG A 35 -13.49 7.39 -3.11
CA ARG A 35 -14.07 8.67 -3.51
C ARG A 35 -13.02 9.72 -3.89
N TYR A 36 -11.91 9.79 -3.16
CA TYR A 36 -11.00 10.95 -3.20
C TYR A 36 -9.58 10.65 -3.71
N MET A 37 -9.15 9.39 -3.81
CA MET A 37 -7.77 9.04 -4.20
C MET A 37 -7.45 9.24 -5.69
N GLY A 38 -8.45 9.48 -6.55
CA GLY A 38 -8.21 9.61 -8.00
C GLY A 38 -7.16 10.67 -8.37
N PHE A 39 -7.29 11.88 -7.83
CA PHE A 39 -6.33 12.97 -8.10
C PHE A 39 -4.94 12.71 -7.51
N PRO A 40 -4.79 12.31 -6.23
CA PRO A 40 -3.50 11.86 -5.68
C PRO A 40 -2.84 10.75 -6.50
N CYS A 41 -3.57 9.69 -6.86
CA CYS A 41 -3.05 8.59 -7.65
C CYS A 41 -2.56 9.05 -9.03
N GLN A 42 -3.32 9.92 -9.71
CA GLN A 42 -2.92 10.45 -11.01
C GLN A 42 -1.62 11.27 -10.94
N ARG A 43 -1.41 12.03 -9.87
CA ARG A 43 -0.16 12.80 -9.67
C ARG A 43 1.05 11.88 -9.54
N VAL A 44 0.92 10.78 -8.79
CA VAL A 44 2.01 9.81 -8.62
C VAL A 44 2.22 9.02 -9.90
N LEU A 45 1.16 8.58 -10.57
CA LEU A 45 1.25 7.87 -11.85
C LEU A 45 2.05 8.66 -12.88
N LYS A 46 1.80 9.98 -13.02
CA LYS A 46 2.58 10.84 -13.93
C LYS A 46 4.08 10.82 -13.63
N ARG A 47 4.46 10.80 -12.35
CA ARG A 47 5.87 10.74 -11.93
C ARG A 47 6.48 9.37 -12.22
N VAL A 48 5.76 8.29 -11.96
CA VAL A 48 6.21 6.92 -12.27
C VAL A 48 6.37 6.73 -13.78
N LEU A 49 5.43 7.19 -14.60
CA LEU A 49 5.56 7.10 -16.06
C LEU A 49 6.75 7.92 -16.58
N ALA A 50 7.03 9.08 -15.98
CA ALA A 50 8.17 9.92 -16.34
C ALA A 50 9.54 9.26 -16.05
N THR A 51 9.60 8.22 -15.22
CA THR A 51 10.85 7.45 -15.01
C THR A 51 11.05 6.34 -16.04
N GLY A 52 10.10 6.13 -16.97
CA GLY A 52 10.17 5.09 -17.99
C GLY A 52 9.88 3.68 -17.46
N ILE A 53 9.26 3.54 -16.29
CA ILE A 53 8.85 2.24 -15.76
C ILE A 53 7.66 1.70 -16.54
N GLU A 54 7.85 0.56 -17.19
CA GLU A 54 6.81 -0.15 -17.95
C GLU A 54 6.39 -1.47 -17.28
N LYS A 55 7.27 -2.05 -16.44
CA LYS A 55 7.05 -3.32 -15.73
C LYS A 55 7.97 -3.47 -14.51
N GLY A 56 7.66 -4.40 -13.62
CA GLY A 56 8.52 -4.75 -12.48
C GLY A 56 7.75 -5.05 -11.21
N SER A 57 8.44 -5.04 -10.07
CA SER A 57 7.84 -5.23 -8.75
C SER A 57 7.89 -3.94 -7.94
N ALA A 58 6.79 -3.63 -7.25
CA ALA A 58 6.66 -2.46 -6.37
C ALA A 58 6.20 -2.89 -4.97
N LEU A 59 6.66 -2.19 -3.94
CA LEU A 59 6.24 -2.38 -2.56
C LEU A 59 5.45 -1.14 -2.12
N ASP A 60 4.24 -1.36 -1.62
CA ASP A 60 3.39 -0.31 -1.04
C ASP A 60 3.27 -0.53 0.47
N ILE A 61 3.77 0.43 1.26
CA ILE A 61 3.89 0.33 2.71
C ILE A 61 2.79 1.19 3.35
N GLY A 62 1.95 0.59 4.19
CA GLY A 62 0.73 1.24 4.66
C GLY A 62 -0.32 1.27 3.55
N THR A 63 -0.51 0.13 2.87
CA THR A 63 -1.34 0.04 1.66
C THR A 63 -2.82 0.36 1.92
N GLY A 64 -3.24 0.30 3.19
CA GLY A 64 -4.61 0.54 3.60
C GLY A 64 -5.58 -0.35 2.81
N PRO A 65 -6.66 0.20 2.26
CA PRO A 65 -7.62 -0.56 1.45
C PRO A 65 -7.13 -0.82 0.01
N GLY A 66 -5.86 -0.62 -0.33
CA GLY A 66 -5.26 -1.03 -1.61
C GLY A 66 -5.63 -0.16 -2.82
N ILE A 67 -6.35 0.95 -2.65
CA ILE A 67 -6.82 1.79 -3.78
C ILE A 67 -5.68 2.33 -4.63
N PHE A 68 -4.59 2.76 -3.99
CA PHE A 68 -3.40 3.28 -4.68
C PHE A 68 -2.72 2.23 -5.58
N PRO A 69 -2.25 1.07 -5.07
CA PRO A 69 -1.58 0.08 -5.90
C PRO A 69 -2.49 -0.51 -6.98
N ILE A 70 -3.80 -0.67 -6.71
CA ILE A 70 -4.78 -1.11 -7.71
C ILE A 70 -4.87 -0.09 -8.85
N PHE A 71 -4.94 1.21 -8.54
CA PHE A 71 -5.01 2.25 -9.55
C PHE A 71 -3.77 2.24 -10.45
N ILE A 72 -2.57 2.17 -9.86
CA ILE A 72 -1.31 2.19 -10.63
C ILE A 72 -1.17 0.91 -11.46
N SER A 73 -1.52 -0.26 -10.91
CA SER A 73 -1.44 -1.55 -11.63
C SER A 73 -2.34 -1.59 -12.87
N LYS A 74 -3.52 -0.94 -12.82
CA LYS A 74 -4.40 -0.82 -13.98
C LYS A 74 -3.79 0.04 -15.09
N ALA A 75 -3.00 1.05 -14.72
CA ALA A 75 -2.36 1.95 -15.68
C ALA A 75 -1.03 1.39 -16.24
N ILE A 76 -0.33 0.55 -15.47
CA ILE A 76 0.93 -0.08 -15.87
C ILE A 76 0.78 -1.60 -15.68
N PRO A 77 0.13 -2.34 -16.61
CA PRO A 77 -0.21 -3.76 -16.39
C PRO A 77 0.99 -4.69 -16.14
N GLY A 78 2.21 -4.26 -16.51
CA GLY A 78 3.44 -5.00 -16.25
C GLY A 78 3.99 -4.83 -14.83
N ILE A 79 3.40 -3.97 -13.99
CA ILE A 79 3.82 -3.78 -12.60
C ILE A 79 3.06 -4.73 -11.66
N GLN A 80 3.79 -5.35 -10.74
CA GLN A 80 3.24 -6.18 -9.69
C GLN A 80 3.47 -5.50 -8.35
N PHE A 81 2.39 -5.15 -7.65
CA PHE A 81 2.48 -4.62 -6.31
C PHE A 81 2.45 -5.72 -5.26
N LYS A 82 3.29 -5.56 -4.23
CA LYS A 82 3.10 -6.17 -2.92
C LYS A 82 2.68 -5.06 -1.97
N GLY A 83 1.43 -5.10 -1.51
CA GLY A 83 0.94 -4.21 -0.46
C GLY A 83 1.17 -4.82 0.91
N ILE A 84 1.60 -4.01 1.88
CA ILE A 84 1.65 -4.39 3.29
C ILE A 84 0.92 -3.35 4.13
N ASP A 85 0.16 -3.82 5.11
CA ASP A 85 -0.46 -3.00 6.14
C ASP A 85 -0.36 -3.72 7.48
N LEU A 86 -0.28 -2.96 8.57
CA LEU A 86 -0.30 -3.52 9.92
C LEU A 86 -1.71 -3.93 10.33
N SER A 87 -2.75 -3.26 9.80
CA SER A 87 -4.13 -3.61 10.06
C SER A 87 -4.58 -4.81 9.23
N PRO A 88 -4.94 -5.94 9.85
CA PRO A 88 -5.50 -7.09 9.12
C PRO A 88 -6.83 -6.75 8.44
N ILE A 89 -7.61 -5.80 8.98
CA ILE A 89 -8.87 -5.36 8.37
C ILE A 89 -8.61 -4.55 7.09
N MET A 90 -7.57 -3.71 7.08
CA MET A 90 -7.17 -3.01 5.86
C MET A 90 -6.72 -3.98 4.77
N VAL A 91 -5.91 -4.99 5.13
CA VAL A 91 -5.52 -6.06 4.19
C VAL A 91 -6.73 -6.79 3.64
N GLU A 92 -7.70 -7.15 4.49
CA GLU A 92 -8.96 -7.77 4.05
C GLU A 92 -9.72 -6.88 3.06
N LEU A 93 -9.84 -5.58 3.34
CA LEU A 93 -10.51 -4.64 2.45
C LEU A 93 -9.76 -4.46 1.12
N ALA A 94 -8.43 -4.44 1.15
CA ALA A 94 -7.60 -4.39 -0.05
C ALA A 94 -7.80 -5.61 -0.95
N MET A 95 -7.88 -6.81 -0.37
CA MET A 95 -8.12 -8.05 -1.12
C MET A 95 -9.51 -8.11 -1.76
N ARG A 96 -10.50 -7.39 -1.22
CA ARG A 96 -11.87 -7.33 -1.76
C ARG A 96 -12.06 -6.28 -2.86
N ASN A 97 -11.11 -5.35 -3.02
CA ASN A 97 -11.17 -4.25 -3.98
C ASN A 97 -10.56 -4.62 -5.33
#